data_AF-A0A951MU14-F1
#
_entry.id   AF-A0A951MU14-F1
#
_cell.length_a   1.000
_cell.length_b   1.000
_cell.length_c   1.000
_cell.angle_alpha   90.00
_cell.angle_beta   90.00
_cell.angle_gamma   90.00
#
_symmetry.space_group_name_H-M   'P 1'
#
loop_
_entity.id
_entity.type
_entity.pdbx_description
1 polymer ?
#
loop_
_entity_poly.entity_id
_entity_poly.type
_entity_poly.pdbx_seq_one_letter_code
_entity_poly.pdbx_strand_id
1 'polypeptide(L)'
;MRLAMEWRGKPARSMRQAIDADARTTGSRSARVRGWLAWAGTAALAAPTAVVLHELGHFVAAKSFGFPGVVLHYGSVSHRGAETGAPPWQTGLQAAAGPLVTLVIVLGCVYAVGRSGPRALPVAAAFGAGVRSILIGTAYLLTRILHPSASGSGNFDELNAARSLGLSPDLLVGLSMTVLLAAWIYLFRSIPPGQRLRTVSAVALGTIAGLALYIGLLGPTLLP
;
A
#
# COMPACT_ATOMS: atom_id res chain seq x y z
N MET A 1 1.86 26.11 49.11
CA MET A 1 2.00 24.64 49.19
C MET A 1 2.77 24.19 47.95
N ARG A 2 4.10 24.02 48.07
CA ARG A 2 5.02 23.73 46.94
C ARG A 2 5.19 22.22 46.81
N LEU A 3 4.74 21.63 45.69
CA LEU A 3 5.07 20.25 45.32
C LEU A 3 6.28 20.28 44.37
N ALA A 4 7.46 20.11 44.94
CA ALA A 4 8.69 19.83 44.20
C ALA A 4 8.67 18.36 43.80
N MET A 5 8.37 18.09 42.53
CA MET A 5 8.42 16.76 41.94
C MET A 5 9.90 16.42 41.67
N GLU A 6 10.48 15.63 42.57
CA GLU A 6 11.85 15.14 42.51
C GLU A 6 11.98 14.16 41.32
N TRP A 7 12.44 14.68 40.18
CA TRP A 7 12.74 13.90 38.99
C TRP A 7 14.04 13.12 39.24
N ARG A 8 13.93 11.92 39.82
CA ARG A 8 15.06 11.02 40.03
C ARG A 8 15.56 10.51 38.69
N GLY A 9 16.59 11.18 38.18
CA GLY A 9 17.34 10.79 37.00
C GLY A 9 17.87 9.38 37.14
N LYS A 10 17.32 8.43 36.36
CA LYS A 10 18.01 7.18 36.09
C LYS A 10 19.34 7.54 35.44
N PRO A 11 20.48 6.99 35.91
CA PRO A 11 21.77 7.28 35.33
C PRO A 11 21.69 6.97 33.84
N ALA A 12 21.99 7.99 33.02
CA ALA A 12 22.25 7.80 31.62
C ALA A 12 23.43 6.84 31.52
N ARG A 13 23.15 5.52 31.51
CA ARG A 13 24.02 4.54 30.87
C ARG A 13 24.38 5.18 29.55
N SER A 14 25.65 5.60 29.42
CA SER A 14 26.03 6.49 28.33
C SER A 14 25.51 5.87 27.05
N MET A 15 24.72 6.62 26.30
CA MET A 15 24.05 6.12 25.09
C MET A 15 25.07 5.43 24.16
N ARG A 16 26.34 5.87 24.22
CA ARG A 16 27.51 5.23 23.60
C ARG A 16 27.81 3.81 24.08
N GLN A 17 27.80 3.52 25.39
CA GLN A 17 28.04 2.15 25.89
C GLN A 17 26.90 1.17 25.55
N ALA A 18 25.66 1.65 25.42
CA ALA A 18 24.56 0.82 24.91
C ALA A 18 24.70 0.54 23.40
N ILE A 19 25.13 1.55 22.63
CA ILE A 19 25.41 1.43 21.19
C ILE A 19 26.59 0.46 20.93
N ASP A 20 27.64 0.50 21.75
CA ASP A 20 28.86 -0.32 21.56
C ASP A 20 28.71 -1.78 22.05
N ALA A 21 27.76 -2.05 22.95
CA ALA A 21 27.40 -3.41 23.37
C ALA A 21 26.48 -4.08 22.33
N ASP A 22 25.54 -3.32 21.76
CA ASP A 22 24.58 -3.81 20.76
C ASP A 22 25.25 -4.04 19.38
N ALA A 23 26.28 -3.24 19.05
CA ALA A 23 27.11 -3.44 17.87
C ALA A 23 27.97 -4.73 17.93
N ARG A 24 28.25 -5.24 19.14
CA ARG A 24 29.03 -6.48 19.35
C ARG A 24 28.17 -7.73 19.41
N THR A 25 26.90 -7.61 19.78
CA THR A 25 25.87 -8.63 19.51
C THR A 25 25.41 -8.55 18.05
N THR A 26 26.39 -8.70 17.16
CA THR A 26 26.19 -9.06 15.76
C THR A 26 25.35 -10.33 15.72
N GLY A 27 24.03 -10.16 15.62
CA GLY A 27 23.10 -11.26 15.46
C GLY A 27 23.66 -12.16 14.36
N SER A 28 23.84 -13.43 14.70
CA SER A 28 24.50 -14.40 13.83
C SER A 28 23.96 -14.26 12.41
N ARG A 29 24.80 -14.48 11.40
CA ARG A 29 24.40 -14.38 9.97
C ARG A 29 23.05 -15.07 9.72
N SER A 30 22.75 -16.16 10.42
CA SER A 30 21.46 -16.86 10.38
C SER A 30 20.29 -16.07 10.99
N ALA A 31 20.44 -15.39 12.12
CA ALA A 31 19.40 -14.49 12.67
C ALA A 31 19.08 -13.35 11.71
N ARG A 32 20.11 -12.78 11.07
CA ARG A 32 19.91 -11.79 10.02
C ARG A 32 19.08 -12.40 8.89
N VAL A 33 19.55 -13.46 8.24
CA VAL A 33 18.86 -14.07 7.08
C VAL A 33 17.41 -14.44 7.41
N ARG A 34 17.14 -15.06 8.57
CA ARG A 34 15.78 -15.38 9.01
C ARG A 34 14.87 -14.16 9.09
N GLY A 35 15.34 -13.05 9.65
CA GLY A 35 14.57 -11.80 9.68
C GLY A 35 14.23 -11.31 8.29
N TRP A 36 15.20 -11.33 7.36
CA TRP A 36 14.97 -10.90 5.97
C TRP A 36 13.97 -11.79 5.24
N LEU A 37 14.07 -13.11 5.41
CA LEU A 37 13.10 -14.06 4.85
C LEU A 37 11.70 -13.87 5.44
N ALA A 38 11.58 -13.55 6.73
CA ALA A 38 10.30 -13.24 7.35
C ALA A 38 9.66 -11.98 6.73
N TRP A 39 10.44 -10.93 6.51
CA TRP A 39 9.99 -9.72 5.82
C TRP A 39 9.55 -10.01 4.38
N ALA A 40 10.35 -10.74 3.62
CA ALA A 40 10.06 -11.10 2.24
C ALA A 40 8.81 -12.00 2.13
N GLY A 41 8.72 -13.05 2.95
CA GLY A 41 7.57 -13.95 2.98
C GLY A 41 6.28 -13.23 3.39
N THR A 42 6.35 -12.31 4.36
CA THR A 42 5.18 -11.50 4.75
C THR A 42 4.73 -10.61 3.60
N ALA A 43 5.65 -9.97 2.88
CA ALA A 43 5.31 -9.14 1.72
C ALA A 43 4.76 -9.96 0.55
N ALA A 44 5.29 -11.16 0.32
CA ALA A 44 4.82 -12.08 -0.71
C ALA A 44 3.35 -12.51 -0.53
N LEU A 45 2.88 -12.57 0.72
CA LEU A 45 1.47 -12.84 1.03
C LEU A 45 0.63 -11.56 1.05
N ALA A 46 1.16 -10.49 1.63
CA ALA A 46 0.41 -9.26 1.84
C ALA A 46 0.07 -8.54 0.53
N ALA A 47 0.97 -8.56 -0.47
CA ALA A 47 0.73 -7.86 -1.73
C ALA A 47 -0.45 -8.48 -2.54
N PRO A 48 -0.50 -9.80 -2.81
CA PRO A 48 -1.68 -10.43 -3.42
C PRO A 48 -2.96 -10.22 -2.62
N THR A 49 -2.87 -10.32 -1.28
CA THR A 49 -4.02 -10.07 -0.40
C THR A 49 -4.56 -8.65 -0.59
N ALA A 50 -3.68 -7.66 -0.68
CA ALA A 50 -4.08 -6.28 -0.93
C ALA A 50 -4.73 -6.09 -2.31
N VAL A 51 -4.26 -6.78 -3.35
CA VAL A 51 -4.91 -6.79 -4.67
C VAL A 51 -6.33 -7.36 -4.56
N VAL A 52 -6.50 -8.52 -3.93
CA VAL A 52 -7.83 -9.12 -3.75
C VAL A 52 -8.77 -8.19 -2.98
N LEU A 53 -8.30 -7.56 -1.90
CA LEU A 53 -9.10 -6.63 -1.11
C LEU A 53 -9.47 -5.37 -1.90
N HIS A 54 -8.56 -4.87 -2.73
CA HIS A 54 -8.81 -3.75 -3.65
C HIS A 54 -9.94 -4.09 -4.63
N GLU A 55 -9.84 -5.23 -5.32
CA GLU A 55 -10.88 -5.69 -6.26
C GLU A 55 -12.20 -6.02 -5.54
N LEU A 56 -12.13 -6.53 -4.31
CA LEU A 56 -13.33 -6.73 -3.48
C LEU A 56 -14.06 -5.42 -3.20
N GLY A 57 -13.34 -4.30 -3.02
CA GLY A 57 -13.93 -2.97 -2.90
C GLY A 57 -14.76 -2.60 -4.12
N HIS A 58 -14.20 -2.77 -5.32
CA HIS A 58 -14.91 -2.58 -6.58
C HIS A 58 -16.13 -3.49 -6.71
N PHE A 59 -15.99 -4.76 -6.35
CA PHE A 59 -17.04 -5.77 -6.45
C PHE A 59 -18.22 -5.44 -5.53
N VAL A 60 -17.95 -5.11 -4.27
CA VAL A 60 -18.99 -4.78 -3.28
C VAL A 60 -19.75 -3.52 -3.72
N ALA A 61 -19.05 -2.48 -4.20
CA ALA A 61 -19.70 -1.28 -4.72
C ALA A 61 -20.56 -1.56 -5.96
N ALA A 62 -20.06 -2.36 -6.91
CA ALA A 62 -20.84 -2.74 -8.09
C ALA A 62 -22.10 -3.55 -7.73
N LYS A 63 -21.98 -4.49 -6.78
CA LYS A 63 -23.12 -5.27 -6.28
C LYS A 63 -24.13 -4.42 -5.52
N SER A 64 -23.70 -3.47 -4.69
CA SER A 64 -24.60 -2.62 -3.92
C SER A 64 -25.39 -1.65 -4.80
N PHE A 65 -24.82 -1.21 -5.93
CA PHE A 65 -25.55 -0.43 -6.95
C PHE A 65 -26.42 -1.29 -7.88
N GLY A 66 -26.40 -2.62 -7.72
CA GLY A 66 -27.21 -3.53 -8.54
C GLY A 66 -26.74 -3.61 -10.00
N PHE A 67 -25.45 -3.41 -10.27
CA PHE A 67 -24.94 -3.54 -11.63
C PHE A 67 -25.14 -4.97 -12.16
N PRO A 68 -25.52 -5.16 -13.44
CA PRO A 68 -25.66 -6.48 -14.02
C PRO A 68 -24.29 -7.11 -14.32
N GLY A 69 -24.23 -8.44 -14.25
CA GLY A 69 -23.04 -9.20 -14.67
C GLY A 69 -21.78 -8.96 -13.82
N VAL A 70 -21.92 -8.59 -12.54
CA VAL A 70 -20.74 -8.36 -11.68
C VAL A 70 -20.00 -9.67 -11.40
N VAL A 71 -18.76 -9.76 -11.87
CA VAL A 71 -17.85 -10.89 -11.61
C VAL A 71 -16.53 -10.34 -11.05
N LEU A 72 -16.07 -10.94 -9.94
CA LEU A 72 -14.75 -10.68 -9.38
C LEU A 72 -13.74 -11.58 -10.11
N HIS A 73 -12.80 -10.95 -10.80
CA HIS A 73 -11.65 -11.62 -11.40
C HIS A 73 -10.43 -11.45 -10.50
N TYR A 74 -9.37 -12.23 -10.76
CA TYR A 74 -8.16 -12.19 -9.92
C TYR A 74 -7.46 -10.82 -9.89
N GLY A 75 -7.67 -9.95 -10.87
CA GLY A 75 -7.06 -8.62 -10.91
C GLY A 75 -7.95 -7.53 -11.51
N SER A 76 -9.27 -7.76 -11.54
CA SER A 76 -10.24 -6.78 -12.01
C SER A 76 -11.65 -7.15 -11.55
N VAL A 77 -12.60 -6.24 -11.72
CA VAL A 77 -14.04 -6.52 -11.60
C VAL A 77 -14.72 -6.18 -12.91
N SER A 78 -15.41 -7.16 -13.50
CA SER A 78 -16.26 -6.92 -14.67
C SER A 78 -17.69 -6.62 -14.23
N HIS A 79 -18.36 -5.72 -14.94
CA HIS A 79 -19.77 -5.38 -14.75
C HIS A 79 -20.32 -4.67 -15.99
N ARG A 80 -21.65 -4.62 -16.15
CA ARG A 80 -22.34 -3.95 -17.27
C ARG A 80 -23.07 -2.66 -16.84
N GLY A 81 -22.57 -2.02 -15.79
CA GLY A 81 -23.19 -0.83 -15.21
C GLY A 81 -23.33 0.32 -16.22
N ALA A 82 -22.23 0.69 -16.88
CA ALA A 82 -22.26 1.74 -17.90
C ALA A 82 -23.13 1.39 -19.12
N GLU A 83 -23.06 0.14 -19.59
CA GLU A 83 -23.86 -0.37 -20.72
C GLU A 83 -25.37 -0.33 -20.47
N THR A 84 -25.77 -0.44 -19.20
CA THR A 84 -27.17 -0.42 -18.79
C THR A 84 -27.65 0.96 -18.32
N GLY A 85 -26.86 2.00 -18.57
CA GLY A 85 -27.23 3.38 -18.27
C GLY A 85 -27.13 3.76 -16.79
N ALA A 86 -26.27 3.08 -16.01
CA ALA A 86 -26.01 3.48 -14.63
C ALA A 86 -25.57 4.96 -14.56
N PRO A 87 -26.10 5.74 -13.62
CA PRO A 87 -25.68 7.13 -13.44
C PRO A 87 -24.15 7.26 -13.27
N PRO A 88 -23.50 8.30 -13.84
CA PRO A 88 -22.05 8.48 -13.78
C PRO A 88 -21.48 8.51 -12.35
N TRP A 89 -22.26 9.02 -11.38
CA TRP A 89 -21.82 9.02 -9.98
C TRP A 89 -21.68 7.60 -9.41
N GLN A 90 -22.49 6.63 -9.83
CA GLN A 90 -22.40 5.24 -9.38
C GLN A 90 -21.15 4.57 -9.95
N THR A 91 -20.90 4.73 -11.25
CA THR A 91 -19.70 4.19 -11.90
C THR A 91 -18.44 4.85 -11.34
N GLY A 92 -18.50 6.15 -11.03
CA GLY A 92 -17.41 6.88 -10.40
C GLY A 92 -17.11 6.40 -8.97
N LEU A 93 -18.13 6.20 -8.14
CA LEU A 93 -17.95 5.65 -6.79
C LEU A 93 -17.47 4.20 -6.82
N GLN A 94 -17.96 3.38 -7.76
CA GLN A 94 -17.48 2.02 -7.96
C GLN A 94 -16.00 2.02 -8.35
N ALA A 95 -15.58 2.88 -9.29
CA ALA A 95 -14.18 3.03 -9.68
C ALA A 95 -13.31 3.62 -8.55
N ALA A 96 -13.86 4.40 -7.63
CA ALA A 96 -13.12 4.89 -6.47
C ALA A 96 -12.98 3.85 -5.34
N ALA A 97 -13.83 2.83 -5.31
CA ALA A 97 -13.94 1.91 -4.18
C ALA A 97 -12.63 1.12 -3.91
N GLY A 98 -11.99 0.57 -4.94
CA GLY A 98 -10.72 -0.13 -4.80
C GLY A 98 -9.61 0.78 -4.25
N PRO A 99 -9.31 1.94 -4.87
CA PRO A 99 -8.33 2.89 -4.34
C PRO A 99 -8.61 3.31 -2.89
N LEU A 100 -9.88 3.53 -2.51
CA LEU A 100 -10.25 3.84 -1.13
C LEU A 100 -9.92 2.70 -0.16
N VAL A 101 -10.19 1.44 -0.53
CA VAL A 101 -9.78 0.27 0.28
C VAL A 101 -8.26 0.23 0.45
N THR A 102 -7.50 0.47 -0.63
CA THR A 102 -6.04 0.57 -0.55
C THR A 102 -5.59 1.65 0.44
N LEU A 103 -6.18 2.85 0.39
CA LEU A 103 -5.87 3.93 1.31
C LEU A 103 -6.19 3.56 2.77
N VAL A 104 -7.33 2.92 3.02
CA VAL A 104 -7.70 2.44 4.37
C VAL A 104 -6.69 1.43 4.90
N ILE A 105 -6.25 0.47 4.09
CA ILE A 105 -5.22 -0.50 4.47
C ILE A 105 -3.92 0.20 4.83
N VAL A 106 -3.45 1.13 3.97
CA VAL A 106 -2.19 1.84 4.18
C VAL A 106 -2.25 2.72 5.44
N LEU A 107 -3.31 3.49 5.62
CA LEU A 107 -3.48 4.36 6.80
C LEU A 107 -3.64 3.54 8.09
N GLY A 108 -4.36 2.41 8.04
CA GLY A 108 -4.46 1.48 9.16
C GLY A 108 -3.10 0.90 9.56
N CYS A 109 -2.26 0.57 8.58
CA CYS A 109 -0.90 0.11 8.80
C CYS A 109 0.01 1.21 9.38
N VAL A 110 -0.08 2.44 8.87
CA VAL A 110 0.62 3.61 9.44
C VAL A 110 0.25 3.80 10.91
N TYR A 111 -1.05 3.76 11.22
CA TYR A 111 -1.55 3.88 12.59
C TYR A 111 -1.03 2.74 13.49
N ALA A 112 -1.06 1.49 13.00
CA ALA A 112 -0.54 0.34 13.73
C ALA A 112 0.96 0.47 14.04
N VAL A 113 1.75 0.95 13.07
CA VAL A 113 3.18 1.23 13.26
C VAL A 113 3.42 2.38 14.24
N GLY A 114 2.61 3.44 14.18
CA GLY A 114 2.70 4.55 15.14
C GLY A 114 2.39 4.14 16.59
N ARG A 115 1.53 3.14 16.79
CA ARG A 115 1.18 2.60 18.10
C ARG A 115 2.18 1.57 18.63
N SER A 116 2.66 0.67 17.77
CA SER A 116 3.35 -0.56 18.19
C SER A 116 4.79 -0.69 17.66
N GLY A 117 5.28 0.32 16.92
CA GLY A 117 6.55 0.26 16.21
C GLY A 117 6.47 -0.54 14.89
N PRO A 118 7.57 -0.55 14.10
CA PRO A 118 7.61 -1.23 12.82
C PRO A 118 7.59 -2.76 13.00
N ARG A 119 6.53 -3.41 12.53
CA ARG A 119 6.39 -4.88 12.48
C ARG A 119 6.32 -5.33 11.02
N ALA A 120 6.68 -6.59 10.77
CA ALA A 120 6.72 -7.18 9.42
C ALA A 120 5.41 -6.95 8.64
N LEU A 121 4.29 -7.36 9.24
CA LEU A 121 2.98 -7.31 8.59
C LEU A 121 2.53 -5.90 8.18
N PRO A 122 2.35 -4.91 9.08
CA PRO A 122 1.81 -3.61 8.69
C PRO A 122 2.71 -2.86 7.71
N VAL A 123 4.05 -2.96 7.86
CA VAL A 123 4.98 -2.33 6.93
C VAL A 123 4.90 -3.00 5.56
N ALA A 124 4.97 -4.34 5.50
CA ALA A 124 4.89 -5.07 4.24
C ALA A 124 3.54 -4.88 3.53
N ALA A 125 2.43 -4.89 4.28
CA ALA A 125 1.09 -4.66 3.76
C ALA A 125 0.92 -3.25 3.18
N ALA A 126 1.43 -2.21 3.86
CA ALA A 126 1.35 -0.84 3.35
C ALA A 126 2.18 -0.61 2.09
N PHE A 127 3.41 -1.16 2.03
CA PHE A 127 4.22 -1.11 0.82
C PHE A 127 3.61 -1.94 -0.32
N GLY A 128 3.13 -3.15 -0.02
CA GLY A 128 2.48 -4.02 -1.00
C GLY A 128 1.20 -3.41 -1.58
N ALA A 129 0.31 -2.89 -0.73
CA ALA A 129 -0.97 -2.31 -1.15
C ALA A 129 -0.78 -1.04 -2.01
N GLY A 130 0.18 -0.19 -1.65
CA GLY A 130 0.42 1.07 -2.35
C GLY A 130 1.18 0.93 -3.68
N VAL A 131 1.82 -0.22 -3.95
CA VAL A 131 2.78 -0.34 -5.07
C VAL A 131 2.12 -0.07 -6.43
N ARG A 132 0.91 -0.58 -6.66
CA ARG A 132 0.16 -0.41 -7.90
C ARG A 132 -0.16 1.07 -8.15
N SER A 133 -0.81 1.72 -7.19
CA SER A 133 -1.19 3.14 -7.30
C SER A 133 0.03 4.06 -7.46
N ILE A 134 1.14 3.78 -6.78
CA ILE A 134 2.38 4.56 -6.96
C ILE A 134 2.96 4.37 -8.37
N LEU A 135 3.05 3.13 -8.87
CA LEU A 135 3.62 2.88 -10.20
C LEU A 135 2.73 3.45 -11.32
N ILE A 136 1.43 3.19 -11.29
CA ILE A 136 0.47 3.68 -12.29
C ILE A 136 0.37 5.21 -12.22
N GLY A 137 0.24 5.78 -11.03
CA GLY A 137 0.17 7.22 -10.85
C GLY A 137 1.45 7.93 -11.31
N THR A 138 2.63 7.37 -10.99
CA THR A 138 3.91 7.93 -11.46
C THR A 138 3.99 7.89 -12.98
N ALA A 139 3.66 6.76 -13.60
CA ALA A 139 3.64 6.64 -15.06
C ALA A 139 2.68 7.65 -15.69
N TYR A 140 1.46 7.78 -15.15
CA TYR A 140 0.46 8.75 -15.60
C TYR A 140 0.98 10.19 -15.52
N LEU A 141 1.47 10.63 -14.35
CA LEU A 141 1.96 12.00 -14.15
C LEU A 141 3.18 12.29 -15.03
N LEU A 142 4.11 11.34 -15.17
CA LEU A 142 5.26 11.50 -16.07
C LEU A 142 4.81 11.64 -17.52
N THR A 143 3.87 10.81 -17.99
CA THR A 143 3.32 10.95 -19.35
C THR A 143 2.63 12.30 -19.53
N ARG A 144 1.90 12.80 -18.53
CA ARG A 144 1.26 14.13 -18.59
C ARG A 144 2.27 15.28 -18.62
N ILE A 145 3.40 15.15 -17.92
CA ILE A 145 4.48 16.16 -17.93
C ILE A 145 5.21 16.15 -19.28
N LEU A 146 5.54 14.97 -19.80
CA LEU A 146 6.30 14.82 -21.05
C LEU A 146 5.45 15.08 -22.29
N HIS A 147 4.15 14.77 -22.22
CA HIS A 147 3.19 14.91 -23.30
C HIS A 147 1.88 15.52 -22.78
N PRO A 148 1.81 16.84 -22.55
CA PRO A 148 0.60 17.50 -22.02
C PRO A 148 -0.66 17.24 -22.86
N SER A 149 -0.48 17.06 -24.17
CA SER A 149 -1.55 16.74 -25.13
C SER A 149 -2.01 15.27 -25.10
N ALA A 150 -1.27 14.37 -24.44
CA ALA A 150 -1.67 12.98 -24.21
C ALA A 150 -2.78 12.95 -23.15
N SER A 151 -3.95 13.41 -23.56
CA SER A 151 -5.15 13.43 -22.74
C SER A 151 -5.78 12.03 -22.75
N GLY A 152 -5.42 11.22 -21.74
CA GLY A 152 -6.36 10.23 -21.25
C GLY A 152 -6.53 8.93 -22.05
N SER A 153 -5.48 8.33 -22.61
CA SER A 153 -5.58 6.93 -23.05
C SER A 153 -5.51 5.92 -21.90
N GLY A 154 -5.19 6.37 -20.68
CA GLY A 154 -5.12 5.49 -19.51
C GLY A 154 -6.47 4.87 -19.15
N ASN A 155 -6.42 3.62 -18.67
CA ASN A 155 -7.54 2.91 -18.06
C ASN A 155 -7.10 2.41 -16.68
N PHE A 156 -7.33 3.22 -15.66
CA PHE A 156 -7.05 2.87 -14.26
C PHE A 156 -8.04 3.59 -13.34
N ASP A 157 -8.15 3.09 -12.11
CA ASP A 157 -9.29 3.32 -11.23
C ASP A 157 -9.47 4.80 -10.85
N GLU A 158 -8.40 5.49 -10.46
CA GLU A 158 -8.46 6.91 -10.13
C GLU A 158 -8.85 7.77 -11.35
N LEU A 159 -8.37 7.44 -12.55
CA LEU A 159 -8.75 8.17 -13.76
C LEU A 159 -10.21 7.91 -14.15
N ASN A 160 -10.68 6.67 -14.02
CA ASN A 160 -12.06 6.30 -14.30
C ASN A 160 -13.04 6.93 -13.30
N ALA A 161 -12.66 6.97 -12.03
CA ALA A 161 -13.39 7.67 -10.98
C ALA A 161 -13.47 9.17 -11.27
N ALA A 162 -12.33 9.81 -11.57
CA ALA A 162 -12.29 11.24 -11.86
C ALA A 162 -13.19 11.62 -13.05
N ARG A 163 -13.11 10.87 -14.16
CA ARG A 163 -13.95 11.08 -15.34
C ARG A 163 -15.44 10.98 -15.04
N SER A 164 -15.83 9.90 -14.37
CA SER A 164 -17.24 9.61 -14.09
C SER A 164 -17.86 10.64 -13.12
N LEU A 165 -17.03 11.20 -12.23
CA LEU A 165 -17.46 12.21 -11.25
C LEU A 165 -17.26 13.66 -11.74
N GLY A 166 -16.73 13.88 -12.94
CA GLY A 166 -16.42 15.22 -13.44
C GLY A 166 -15.32 15.94 -12.64
N LEU A 167 -14.41 15.19 -12.01
CA LEU A 167 -13.27 15.72 -11.26
C LEU A 167 -12.02 15.79 -12.14
N SER A 168 -11.06 16.63 -11.73
CA SER A 168 -9.73 16.65 -12.35
C SER A 168 -8.98 15.34 -12.07
N PRO A 169 -8.56 14.57 -13.10
CA PRO A 169 -7.76 13.36 -12.89
C PRO A 169 -6.43 13.65 -12.21
N ASP A 170 -5.78 14.76 -12.58
CA ASP A 170 -4.50 15.18 -11.99
C ASP A 170 -4.66 15.42 -10.47
N LEU A 171 -5.81 15.95 -10.03
CA LEU A 171 -6.10 16.14 -8.61
C LEU A 171 -6.27 14.81 -7.87
N LEU A 172 -7.08 13.89 -8.42
CA LEU A 172 -7.38 12.63 -7.72
C LEU A 172 -6.17 11.71 -7.65
N VAL A 173 -5.42 11.59 -8.75
CA VAL A 173 -4.15 10.84 -8.79
C VAL A 173 -3.09 11.50 -7.92
N GLY A 174 -2.96 12.83 -8.01
CA GLY A 174 -2.00 13.58 -7.19
C GLY A 174 -2.25 13.44 -5.70
N LEU A 175 -3.52 13.49 -5.28
CA LEU A 175 -3.91 13.30 -3.88
C LEU A 175 -3.60 11.88 -3.39
N SER A 176 -4.02 10.84 -4.14
CA SER A 176 -3.78 9.45 -3.73
C SER A 176 -2.28 9.16 -3.63
N MET A 177 -1.49 9.61 -4.61
CA MET A 177 -0.04 9.47 -4.58
C MET A 177 0.60 10.22 -3.41
N THR A 178 0.16 11.44 -3.12
CA THR A 178 0.70 12.24 -2.01
C THR A 178 0.48 11.52 -0.67
N VAL A 179 -0.72 10.99 -0.44
CA VAL A 179 -1.03 10.22 0.77
C VAL A 179 -0.18 8.96 0.86
N LEU A 180 -0.06 8.20 -0.23
CA LEU A 180 0.73 6.97 -0.27
C LEU A 180 2.23 7.23 -0.06
N LEU A 181 2.79 8.27 -0.70
CA LEU A 181 4.18 8.67 -0.53
C LEU A 181 4.45 9.15 0.90
N ALA A 182 3.58 9.97 1.47
CA ALA A 182 3.71 10.41 2.86
C ALA A 182 3.68 9.22 3.83
N ALA A 183 2.78 8.25 3.61
CA ALA A 183 2.72 7.02 4.38
C ALA A 183 4.00 6.17 4.24
N TRP A 184 4.50 5.97 3.02
CA TRP A 184 5.74 5.24 2.77
C TRP A 184 6.96 5.92 3.39
N ILE A 185 7.06 7.24 3.30
CA ILE A 185 8.13 8.03 3.94
C ILE A 185 8.06 7.86 5.47
N TYR A 186 6.86 7.95 6.06
CA TYR A 186 6.67 7.72 7.49
C TYR A 186 7.15 6.31 7.88
N LEU A 187 6.65 5.27 7.22
CA LEU A 187 6.99 3.87 7.51
C LEU A 187 8.49 3.61 7.34
N PHE A 188 9.10 4.14 6.28
CA PHE A 188 10.54 4.05 6.04
C PHE A 188 11.35 4.68 7.18
N ARG A 189 10.92 5.87 7.65
CA ARG A 189 11.58 6.57 8.76
C ARG A 189 11.41 5.85 10.09
N SER A 190 10.28 5.15 10.30
CA SER A 190 10.02 4.33 11.49
C SER A 190 10.92 3.10 11.58
N ILE A 191 11.48 2.61 10.47
CA ILE A 191 12.46 1.50 10.49
C ILE A 191 13.83 2.03 10.98
N PRO A 192 14.52 1.31 11.89
CA PRO A 192 15.85 1.71 12.37
C PRO A 192 16.85 1.94 11.21
N PRO A 193 17.66 3.01 11.21
CA PRO A 193 18.50 3.40 10.06
C PRO A 193 19.34 2.28 9.45
N GLY A 194 19.99 1.45 10.30
CA GLY A 194 20.81 0.32 9.84
C GLY A 194 20.03 -0.86 9.24
N GLN A 195 18.70 -0.86 9.34
CA GLN A 195 17.82 -1.92 8.84
C GLN A 195 16.95 -1.50 7.67
N ARG A 196 16.92 -0.21 7.31
CA ARG A 196 16.02 0.37 6.30
C ARG A 196 16.14 -0.30 4.94
N LEU A 197 17.31 -0.19 4.30
CA LEU A 197 17.52 -0.75 2.95
C LEU A 197 17.28 -2.25 2.92
N ARG A 198 17.69 -2.95 3.98
CA ARG A 198 17.52 -4.39 4.13
C ARG A 198 16.05 -4.80 4.22
N THR A 199 15.26 -4.04 4.96
CA THR A 199 13.82 -4.29 5.13
C THR A 199 13.07 -3.95 3.85
N VAL A 200 13.36 -2.79 3.25
CA VAL A 200 12.74 -2.38 1.99
C VAL A 200 13.09 -3.34 0.85
N SER A 201 14.33 -3.81 0.75
CA SER A 201 14.70 -4.77 -0.29
C SER A 201 14.04 -6.14 -0.08
N ALA A 202 13.88 -6.59 1.18
CA ALA A 202 13.11 -7.80 1.50
C ALA A 202 11.65 -7.66 1.07
N VAL A 203 11.02 -6.54 1.44
CA VAL A 203 9.62 -6.26 1.10
C VAL A 203 9.45 -6.15 -0.41
N ALA A 204 10.33 -5.43 -1.12
CA ALA A 204 10.27 -5.30 -2.57
C ALA A 204 10.37 -6.66 -3.28
N LEU A 205 11.36 -7.48 -2.92
CA LEU A 205 11.54 -8.81 -3.51
C LEU A 205 10.39 -9.76 -3.16
N GLY A 206 9.91 -9.69 -1.92
CA GLY A 206 8.71 -10.43 -1.49
C GLY A 206 7.47 -10.04 -2.28
N THR A 207 7.19 -8.74 -2.42
CA THR A 207 6.08 -8.22 -3.23
C THR A 207 6.18 -8.68 -4.68
N ILE A 208 7.35 -8.59 -5.31
CA ILE A 208 7.57 -9.05 -6.69
C ILE A 208 7.27 -10.55 -6.81
N ALA A 209 7.85 -11.37 -5.93
CA ALA A 209 7.64 -12.83 -5.95
C ALA A 209 6.17 -13.20 -5.70
N GLY A 210 5.53 -12.54 -4.73
CA GLY A 210 4.12 -12.74 -4.39
C GLY A 210 3.18 -12.38 -5.54
N LEU A 211 3.37 -11.22 -6.15
CA LEU A 211 2.57 -10.79 -7.30
C LEU A 211 2.82 -11.67 -8.52
N ALA A 212 4.06 -12.07 -8.80
CA ALA A 212 4.37 -12.99 -9.90
C ALA A 212 3.71 -14.35 -9.71
N LEU A 213 3.78 -14.92 -8.51
CA LEU A 213 3.10 -16.18 -8.18
C LEU A 213 1.58 -16.05 -8.25
N TYR A 214 1.04 -14.93 -7.77
CA TYR A 214 -0.39 -14.67 -7.81
C TYR A 214 -0.88 -14.52 -9.25
N ILE A 215 -0.32 -13.60 -10.03
CA ILE A 215 -0.76 -13.34 -11.41
C ILE A 215 -0.51 -14.55 -12.32
N GLY A 216 0.62 -15.23 -12.15
CA GLY A 216 1.03 -16.32 -13.04
C GLY A 216 0.40 -17.67 -12.72
N LEU A 217 -0.04 -17.92 -11.49
CA LEU A 217 -0.52 -19.24 -11.08
C LEU A 217 -1.76 -19.20 -10.20
N LEU A 218 -1.71 -18.52 -9.05
CA LEU A 218 -2.79 -18.63 -8.04
C LEU A 218 -4.05 -17.87 -8.43
N GLY A 219 -3.93 -16.66 -8.97
CA GLY A 219 -5.03 -15.80 -9.37
C GLY A 219 -5.94 -16.49 -10.38
N PRO A 220 -5.44 -16.88 -11.56
CA PRO A 220 -6.24 -17.56 -12.60
C PRO A 220 -6.81 -18.92 -12.19
N THR A 221 -6.26 -19.57 -11.16
CA THR A 221 -6.77 -20.85 -10.65
C THR A 221 -7.84 -20.68 -9.57
N LEU A 222 -7.80 -19.59 -8.80
CA LEU A 222 -8.73 -19.32 -7.70
C LEU A 222 -9.93 -18.47 -8.13
N LEU A 223 -9.72 -17.56 -9.08
CA LEU A 223 -10.71 -16.63 -9.59
C LEU A 223 -10.68 -16.62 -11.11
N PRO A 224 -11.84 -16.39 -11.77
CA PRO A 224 -11.90 -16.28 -13.22
C PRO A 224 -11.16 -15.04 -13.76
#